data_AF-A0A2M6ZVC9-F1
#
_entry.id   AF-A0A2M6ZVC9-F1
#
_cell.length_a   1.000
_cell.length_b   1.000
_cell.length_c   1.000
_cell.angle_alpha   90.00
_cell.angle_beta   90.00
_cell.angle_gamma   90.00
#
_symmetry.space_group_name_H-M   'P 1'
#
loop_
_entity.id
_entity.type
_entity.pdbx_description
1 polymer ?
#
loop_
_entity_poly.entity_id
_entity_poly.type
_entity_poly.pdbx_seq_one_letter_code
_entity_poly.pdbx_strand_id
1 'polypeptide(L)'
;FIDEPYLASLGSAFVSLDNDTVISLTNEVLGGISKLKGMHCCGNTDWSVLLTTDIDILSFDAYNYGESLALYPAAVKAFLDRGGVLAWGIIPSEEATLPGETAPNLLARLEKLMRLLSGKGIDYDILLERCLITPTCGLSSISSQAAVKALELTAEVSREFRRSHKLT
;
A
#
# COMPACT_ATOMS: atom_id res chain seq x y z
N PHE A 1 9.50 -9.88 -1.10
CA PHE A 1 8.14 -9.53 -0.67
C PHE A 1 7.48 -10.79 -0.17
N ILE A 2 6.66 -10.68 0.88
CA ILE A 2 5.77 -11.75 1.36
C ILE A 2 4.35 -11.33 1.01
N ASP A 3 3.60 -12.19 0.34
CA ASP A 3 2.22 -11.92 -0.06
C ASP A 3 1.28 -12.62 0.93
N GLU A 4 0.52 -11.84 1.69
CA GLU A 4 -0.39 -12.36 2.73
C GLU A 4 -1.82 -11.81 2.55
N PRO A 5 -2.51 -12.19 1.46
CA PRO A 5 -3.87 -11.72 1.20
C PRO A 5 -4.89 -12.22 2.26
N TYR A 6 -4.58 -13.32 2.95
CA TYR A 6 -5.48 -13.89 3.96
C TYR A 6 -5.50 -13.10 5.28
N LEU A 7 -4.56 -12.17 5.49
CA LEU A 7 -4.64 -11.22 6.61
C LEU A 7 -5.90 -10.36 6.55
N ALA A 8 -6.55 -10.22 5.39
CA ALA A 8 -7.87 -9.60 5.28
C ALA A 8 -8.97 -10.33 6.08
N SER A 9 -8.74 -11.58 6.47
CA SER A 9 -9.66 -12.36 7.32
C SER A 9 -9.32 -12.27 8.81
N LEU A 10 -8.28 -11.53 9.19
CA LEU A 10 -7.91 -11.32 10.59
C LEU A 10 -9.03 -10.58 11.34
N GLY A 11 -9.36 -11.05 12.54
CA GLY A 11 -10.48 -10.53 13.34
C GLY A 11 -11.87 -11.01 12.87
N SER A 12 -11.94 -11.86 11.85
CA SER A 12 -13.19 -12.54 11.48
C SER A 12 -13.51 -13.70 12.43
N ALA A 13 -14.78 -14.14 12.45
CA ALA A 13 -15.20 -15.30 13.24
C ALA A 13 -14.51 -16.62 12.81
N PHE A 14 -13.87 -16.64 11.64
CA PHE A 14 -13.18 -17.82 11.09
C PHE A 14 -11.69 -17.86 11.43
N VAL A 15 -11.12 -16.79 11.99
CA VAL A 15 -9.70 -16.69 12.34
C VAL A 15 -9.58 -16.27 13.80
N SER A 16 -9.26 -17.22 14.67
CA SER A 16 -9.12 -17.03 16.12
C SER A 16 -7.66 -16.80 16.56
N LEU A 17 -6.88 -16.09 15.75
CA LEU A 17 -5.51 -15.71 16.10
C LEU A 17 -5.52 -14.30 16.70
N ASP A 18 -4.82 -14.12 17.81
CA ASP A 18 -4.56 -12.80 18.37
C ASP A 18 -3.47 -12.07 17.56
N ASN A 19 -3.44 -10.75 17.69
CA ASN A 19 -2.54 -9.89 16.92
C ASN A 19 -1.06 -10.17 17.23
N ASP A 20 -0.71 -10.49 18.49
CA ASP A 20 0.68 -10.74 18.89
C ASP A 20 1.21 -12.03 18.26
N THR A 21 0.38 -13.07 18.20
CA THR A 21 0.71 -14.32 17.50
C THR A 21 0.96 -14.07 16.01
N VAL A 22 0.10 -13.29 15.34
CA VAL A 22 0.28 -12.95 13.92
C VAL A 22 1.58 -12.17 13.70
N ILE A 23 1.87 -11.17 14.54
CA ILE A 23 3.10 -10.38 14.45
C ILE A 23 4.33 -11.26 14.67
N SER A 24 4.32 -12.11 15.69
CA SER A 24 5.46 -12.99 16.02
C SER A 24 5.78 -13.95 14.88
N LEU A 25 4.76 -14.65 14.34
CA LEU A 25 4.96 -15.59 13.24
C LEU A 25 5.41 -14.89 11.96
N THR A 26 4.85 -13.71 11.69
CA THR A 26 5.28 -12.89 10.56
C THR A 26 6.75 -12.48 10.70
N ASN A 27 7.15 -12.00 11.89
CA ASN A 27 8.52 -11.58 12.16
C ASN A 27 9.52 -12.73 12.12
N GLU A 28 9.12 -13.96 12.47
CA GLU A 28 9.96 -15.15 12.31
C GLU A 28 10.35 -15.37 10.85
N VAL A 29 9.38 -15.29 9.93
CA VAL A 29 9.64 -15.42 8.48
C VAL A 29 10.49 -14.24 7.98
N LEU A 30 10.18 -13.03 8.41
CA LEU A 30 10.95 -11.83 8.06
C LEU A 30 12.40 -11.88 8.55
N GLY A 31 12.67 -12.59 9.66
CA GLY A 31 14.01 -12.80 10.20
C GLY A 31 14.95 -13.54 9.25
N GLY A 32 14.41 -14.32 8.31
CA GLY A 32 15.18 -14.97 7.25
C GLY A 32 15.61 -14.03 6.12
N ILE A 33 15.12 -12.78 6.08
CA ILE A 33 15.36 -11.82 5.01
C ILE A 33 16.35 -10.75 5.48
N SER A 34 17.52 -10.68 4.84
CA SER A 34 18.65 -9.81 5.25
C SER A 34 18.65 -8.40 4.65
N LYS A 35 17.73 -8.11 3.73
CA LYS A 35 17.59 -6.83 3.02
C LYS A 35 16.17 -6.29 3.23
N LEU A 36 15.72 -5.43 2.33
CA LEU A 36 14.40 -4.84 2.37
C LEU A 36 13.29 -5.90 2.43
N LYS A 37 12.43 -5.76 3.42
CA LYS A 37 11.29 -6.60 3.73
C LYS A 37 10.01 -5.90 3.28
N GLY A 38 9.46 -6.35 2.16
CA GLY A 38 8.15 -5.88 1.70
C GLY A 38 7.06 -6.89 2.05
N MET A 39 5.88 -6.40 2.43
CA MET A 39 4.67 -7.19 2.55
C MET A 39 3.57 -6.62 1.68
N HIS A 40 2.83 -7.50 1.00
CA HIS A 40 1.66 -7.13 0.21
C HIS A 40 0.37 -7.71 0.80
N CYS A 41 -0.66 -6.87 0.91
CA CYS A 41 -2.02 -7.30 1.23
C CYS A 41 -3.01 -6.48 0.40
N CYS A 42 -3.74 -7.15 -0.50
CA CYS A 42 -4.72 -6.51 -1.37
C CYS A 42 -6.12 -6.38 -0.74
N GLY A 43 -6.38 -6.99 0.43
CA GLY A 43 -7.67 -6.93 1.10
C GLY A 43 -7.68 -5.94 2.28
N ASN A 44 -8.88 -5.55 2.72
CA ASN A 44 -9.04 -4.74 3.92
C ASN A 44 -8.68 -5.57 5.16
N THR A 45 -7.79 -5.06 6.00
CA THR A 45 -7.35 -5.73 7.24
C THR A 45 -7.16 -4.71 8.36
N ASP A 46 -6.85 -5.18 9.57
CA ASP A 46 -6.32 -4.34 10.63
C ASP A 46 -4.87 -3.96 10.30
N TRP A 47 -4.71 -2.83 9.61
CA TRP A 47 -3.39 -2.35 9.19
C TRP A 47 -2.43 -2.12 10.36
N SER A 48 -2.93 -1.90 11.58
CA SER A 48 -2.07 -1.70 12.73
C SER A 48 -1.20 -2.93 13.04
N VAL A 49 -1.70 -4.13 12.73
CA VAL A 49 -0.97 -5.39 12.91
C VAL A 49 0.22 -5.44 11.95
N LEU A 50 -0.02 -5.25 10.65
CA LEU A 50 1.04 -5.29 9.63
C LEU A 50 2.07 -4.18 9.87
N LEU A 51 1.62 -2.98 10.21
CA LEU A 51 2.47 -1.83 10.50
C LEU A 51 3.30 -2.02 11.79
N THR A 52 3.00 -3.01 12.63
CA THR A 52 3.79 -3.33 13.84
C THR A 52 4.86 -4.40 13.58
N THR A 53 4.77 -5.12 12.45
CA THR A 53 5.79 -6.11 12.05
C THR A 53 7.10 -5.46 11.59
N ASP A 54 8.14 -6.28 11.41
CA ASP A 54 9.48 -5.85 10.99
C ASP A 54 9.60 -5.56 9.48
N ILE A 55 8.48 -5.29 8.80
CA ILE A 55 8.48 -4.89 7.39
C ILE A 55 9.07 -3.48 7.22
N ASP A 56 9.76 -3.28 6.10
CA ASP A 56 10.26 -1.99 5.64
C ASP A 56 9.29 -1.33 4.65
N ILE A 57 8.52 -2.14 3.91
CA ILE A 57 7.60 -1.66 2.87
C ILE A 57 6.23 -2.34 3.05
N LEU A 58 5.18 -1.54 3.20
CA LEU A 58 3.79 -2.01 3.10
C LEU A 58 3.24 -1.71 1.72
N SER A 59 2.91 -2.75 0.94
CA SER A 59 2.14 -2.65 -0.30
C SER A 59 0.69 -3.00 -0.03
N PHE A 60 -0.21 -2.09 -0.35
CA PHE A 60 -1.63 -2.25 -0.07
C PHE A 60 -2.48 -1.66 -1.19
N ASP A 61 -3.71 -2.15 -1.31
CA ASP A 61 -4.70 -1.61 -2.24
C ASP A 61 -5.25 -0.27 -1.72
N ALA A 62 -4.53 0.79 -2.04
CA ALA A 62 -4.92 2.16 -1.73
C ALA A 62 -6.13 2.63 -2.55
N TYR A 63 -6.33 2.07 -3.74
CA TYR A 63 -7.46 2.40 -4.60
C TYR A 63 -8.77 2.05 -3.89
N ASN A 64 -8.92 0.82 -3.40
CA ASN A 64 -10.15 0.36 -2.74
C ASN A 64 -10.17 0.61 -1.23
N TYR A 65 -9.02 0.54 -0.55
CA TYR A 65 -8.94 0.55 0.92
C TYR A 65 -8.06 1.67 1.48
N GLY A 66 -7.69 2.66 0.69
CA GLY A 66 -6.85 3.78 1.14
C GLY A 66 -7.39 4.52 2.36
N GLU A 67 -8.71 4.69 2.45
CA GLU A 67 -9.34 5.38 3.58
C GLU A 67 -9.29 4.55 4.88
N SER A 68 -9.21 3.21 4.80
CA SER A 68 -9.14 2.36 5.99
C SER A 68 -7.78 2.42 6.67
N LEU A 69 -6.68 2.61 5.92
CA LEU A 69 -5.35 2.86 6.49
C LEU A 69 -5.35 4.10 7.38
N ALA A 70 -6.10 5.14 6.99
CA ALA A 70 -6.20 6.37 7.77
C ALA A 70 -6.92 6.21 9.11
N LEU A 71 -7.58 5.07 9.38
CA LEU A 71 -8.17 4.77 10.69
C LEU A 71 -7.09 4.48 11.75
N TYR A 72 -5.84 4.24 11.34
CA TYR A 72 -4.73 3.86 12.22
C TYR A 72 -3.57 4.89 12.20
N PRO A 73 -3.82 6.19 12.42
CA PRO A 73 -2.82 7.23 12.21
C PRO A 73 -1.59 7.07 13.12
N ALA A 74 -1.76 6.56 14.34
CA ALA A 74 -0.65 6.30 15.25
C ALA A 74 0.27 5.17 14.74
N ALA A 75 -0.30 4.07 14.23
CA ALA A 75 0.48 2.97 13.66
C ALA A 75 1.18 3.39 12.38
N VAL A 76 0.50 4.14 11.50
CA VAL A 76 1.10 4.69 10.27
C VAL A 76 2.23 5.63 10.61
N LYS A 77 2.04 6.53 11.59
CA LYS A 77 3.10 7.43 12.05
C LYS A 77 4.31 6.66 12.57
N ALA A 78 4.10 5.68 13.45
CA ALA A 78 5.19 4.86 13.99
C ALA A 78 5.93 4.06 12.89
N PHE A 79 5.22 3.62 11.86
CA PHE A 79 5.79 2.96 10.68
C PHE A 79 6.68 3.90 9.86
N LEU A 80 6.20 5.10 9.55
CA LEU A 80 6.96 6.09 8.80
C LEU A 80 8.15 6.63 9.61
N ASP A 81 7.98 6.89 10.91
CA ASP A 81 9.01 7.41 11.81
C ASP A 81 10.21 6.45 11.93
N ARG A 82 9.99 5.13 11.81
CA ARG A 82 11.08 4.13 11.78
C ARG A 82 11.68 3.91 10.38
N GLY A 83 11.29 4.70 9.38
CA GLY A 83 11.81 4.65 8.02
C GLY A 83 11.00 3.77 7.06
N GLY A 84 9.82 3.31 7.45
CA GLY A 84 8.93 2.52 6.62
C GLY A 84 8.45 3.27 5.37
N VAL A 85 8.12 2.52 4.32
CA VAL A 85 7.66 3.03 3.02
C VAL A 85 6.28 2.48 2.69
N LEU A 86 5.39 3.35 2.23
CA LEU A 86 4.06 2.97 1.76
C LEU A 86 4.10 2.81 0.23
N ALA A 87 3.81 1.60 -0.24
CA ALA A 87 3.54 1.29 -1.64
C ALA A 87 2.03 1.38 -1.91
N TRP A 88 1.64 2.53 -2.46
CA TRP A 88 0.29 2.92 -2.79
C TRP A 88 -0.17 2.19 -4.04
N GLY A 89 -0.87 1.07 -3.85
CA GLY A 89 -1.58 0.37 -4.91
C GLY A 89 -2.75 1.22 -5.39
N ILE A 90 -2.49 2.17 -6.29
CA ILE A 90 -3.48 3.15 -6.77
C ILE A 90 -3.92 2.88 -8.22
N ILE A 91 -3.18 2.05 -8.97
CA ILE A 91 -3.55 1.66 -10.34
C ILE A 91 -4.37 0.36 -10.26
N PRO A 92 -5.62 0.32 -10.77
CA PRO A 92 -6.43 -0.89 -10.73
C PRO A 92 -5.75 -2.08 -11.43
N SER A 93 -5.84 -3.26 -10.82
CA SER A 93 -5.39 -4.53 -11.42
C SER A 93 -6.48 -5.25 -12.20
N GLU A 94 -7.71 -4.70 -12.26
CA GLU A 94 -8.85 -5.32 -12.95
C GLU A 94 -9.05 -4.72 -14.34
N GLU A 95 -9.14 -5.58 -15.35
CA GLU A 95 -9.29 -5.20 -16.77
C GLU A 95 -10.57 -4.40 -17.05
N ALA A 96 -11.63 -4.61 -16.27
CA ALA A 96 -12.87 -3.85 -16.38
C ALA A 96 -12.76 -2.41 -15.85
N THR A 97 -11.87 -2.16 -14.89
CA THR A 97 -11.73 -0.86 -14.22
C THR A 97 -10.69 0.03 -14.92
N LEU A 98 -9.59 -0.57 -15.39
CA LEU A 98 -8.47 0.11 -16.04
C LEU A 98 -8.85 1.12 -17.14
N PRO A 99 -9.83 0.87 -18.03
CA PRO A 99 -10.19 1.82 -19.09
C PRO A 99 -10.79 3.13 -18.60
N GLY A 100 -11.39 3.16 -17.41
CA GLY A 100 -12.03 4.34 -16.84
C GLY A 100 -11.08 5.29 -16.12
N GLU A 101 -9.83 4.87 -15.90
CA GLU A 101 -8.86 5.63 -15.12
C GLU A 101 -7.87 6.40 -15.98
N THR A 102 -7.40 7.52 -15.43
CA THR A 102 -6.39 8.40 -16.05
C THR A 102 -5.39 8.85 -15.00
N ALA A 103 -4.18 9.23 -15.42
CA ALA A 103 -3.16 9.67 -14.48
C ALA A 103 -3.61 10.87 -13.59
N PRO A 104 -4.30 11.90 -14.11
CA PRO A 104 -4.81 13.00 -13.28
C PRO A 104 -5.81 12.54 -12.21
N ASN A 105 -6.73 11.63 -12.54
CA ASN A 105 -7.73 11.14 -11.58
C ASN A 105 -7.07 10.31 -10.47
N LEU A 106 -6.15 9.42 -10.83
CA LEU A 106 -5.41 8.59 -9.88
C LEU A 106 -4.49 9.43 -8.98
N LEU A 107 -3.85 10.46 -9.55
CA LEU A 107 -3.03 11.41 -8.79
C LEU A 107 -3.89 12.18 -7.77
N ALA A 108 -5.04 12.72 -8.20
CA ALA A 108 -5.95 13.41 -7.31
C ALA A 108 -6.46 12.50 -6.16
N ARG A 109 -6.72 11.23 -6.48
CA ARG A 109 -7.11 10.21 -5.48
C ARG A 109 -5.98 9.95 -4.48
N LEU A 110 -4.75 9.74 -4.97
CA LEU A 110 -3.56 9.54 -4.12
C LEU A 110 -3.35 10.72 -3.17
N GLU A 111 -3.37 11.95 -3.69
CA GLU A 111 -3.18 13.15 -2.89
C GLU A 111 -4.28 13.35 -1.85
N LYS A 112 -5.54 13.02 -2.18
CA LYS A 112 -6.64 13.02 -1.21
C LYS A 112 -6.33 12.09 -0.03
N LEU A 113 -5.84 10.88 -0.30
CA LEU A 113 -5.47 9.92 0.74
C LEU A 113 -4.29 10.39 1.59
N MET A 114 -3.26 10.96 0.96
CA MET A 114 -2.12 11.54 1.68
C MET A 114 -2.54 12.72 2.57
N ARG A 115 -3.42 13.60 2.07
CA ARG A 115 -3.99 14.71 2.85
C ARG A 115 -4.86 14.21 4.01
N LEU A 116 -5.57 13.10 3.84
CA LEU A 116 -6.35 12.49 4.92
C LEU A 116 -5.44 12.02 6.07
N LEU A 117 -4.30 11.39 5.76
CA LEU A 117 -3.29 11.03 6.76
C LEU A 117 -2.65 12.27 7.37
N SER A 118 -2.34 13.28 6.56
CA SER A 118 -1.72 14.51 7.06
C SER A 118 -2.63 15.31 8.01
N GLY A 119 -3.93 15.37 7.70
CA GLY A 119 -4.94 15.93 8.61
C GLY A 119 -5.06 15.19 9.95
N LYS A 120 -4.45 14.00 10.07
CA LYS A 120 -4.35 13.22 11.32
C LYS A 120 -2.96 13.30 11.98
N GLY A 121 -2.14 14.26 11.58
CA GLY A 121 -0.86 14.57 12.23
C GLY A 121 0.36 13.87 11.64
N ILE A 122 0.23 13.27 10.45
CA ILE A 122 1.38 12.73 9.71
C ILE A 122 1.98 13.84 8.85
N ASP A 123 3.30 13.97 8.84
CA ASP A 123 3.97 14.95 7.99
C ASP A 123 3.74 14.61 6.52
N TYR A 124 3.25 15.58 5.74
CA TYR A 124 2.98 15.39 4.32
C TYR A 124 4.28 15.15 3.54
N ASP A 125 5.38 15.80 3.93
CA ASP A 125 6.66 15.65 3.23
C ASP A 125 7.21 14.22 3.41
N ILE A 126 7.04 13.62 4.59
CA ILE A 126 7.38 12.21 4.83
C ILE A 126 6.56 11.28 3.94
N LEU A 127 5.26 11.57 3.72
CA LEU A 127 4.41 10.78 2.83
C LEU A 127 4.88 10.86 1.36
N LEU A 128 5.43 12.00 0.94
CA LEU A 128 6.03 12.16 -0.39
C LEU A 128 7.35 11.39 -0.51
N GLU A 129 8.23 11.50 0.48
CA GLU A 129 9.54 10.85 0.51
C GLU A 129 9.46 9.33 0.62
N ARG A 130 8.45 8.82 1.33
CA ARG A 130 8.26 7.40 1.65
C ARG A 130 7.14 6.77 0.82
N CYS A 131 7.12 7.08 -0.48
CA CYS A 131 6.09 6.68 -1.42
C CYS A 131 6.64 5.77 -2.52
N LEU A 132 5.96 4.64 -2.74
CA LEU A 132 6.02 3.90 -4.00
C LEU A 132 4.62 3.90 -4.63
N ILE A 133 4.54 4.00 -5.95
CA ILE A 133 3.28 3.95 -6.70
C ILE A 133 3.23 2.60 -7.42
N THR A 134 2.17 1.82 -7.18
CA THR A 134 2.04 0.47 -7.72
C THR A 134 0.64 0.21 -8.25
N PRO A 135 0.44 -0.87 -9.02
CA PRO A 135 -0.86 -1.51 -9.14
C PRO A 135 -1.40 -1.98 -7.79
N THR A 136 -2.72 -2.18 -7.70
CA THR A 136 -3.43 -2.66 -6.50
C THR A 136 -3.07 -4.11 -6.15
N CYS A 137 -2.72 -4.94 -7.14
CA CYS A 137 -2.30 -6.33 -6.99
C CYS A 137 -1.48 -6.78 -8.21
N GLY A 138 -1.12 -8.06 -8.28
CA GLY A 138 -0.49 -8.67 -9.45
C GLY A 138 -1.38 -8.61 -10.70
N LEU A 139 -0.76 -8.51 -11.88
CA LEU A 139 -1.43 -8.37 -13.18
C LEU A 139 -1.60 -9.71 -13.92
N SER A 140 -1.41 -10.84 -13.25
CA SER A 140 -1.44 -12.17 -13.88
C SER A 140 -2.83 -12.63 -14.31
N SER A 141 -3.88 -11.99 -13.81
CA SER A 141 -5.28 -12.33 -14.05
C SER A 141 -5.93 -11.59 -15.24
N ILE A 142 -5.20 -10.67 -15.87
CA ILE A 142 -5.70 -9.83 -16.97
C ILE A 142 -4.94 -10.08 -18.27
N SER A 143 -5.49 -9.60 -19.39
CA SER A 143 -4.82 -9.73 -20.69
C SER A 143 -3.45 -9.02 -20.71
N SER A 144 -2.51 -9.50 -21.53
CA SER A 144 -1.21 -8.84 -21.70
C SER A 144 -1.35 -7.39 -22.14
N GLN A 145 -2.36 -7.06 -22.94
CA GLN A 145 -2.65 -5.69 -23.36
C GLN A 145 -3.07 -4.83 -22.18
N ALA A 146 -3.96 -5.34 -21.31
CA ALA A 146 -4.36 -4.65 -20.09
C ALA A 146 -3.20 -4.49 -19.10
N ALA A 147 -2.34 -5.50 -18.96
CA ALA A 147 -1.14 -5.43 -18.13
C ALA A 147 -0.16 -4.35 -18.61
N VAL A 148 0.08 -4.26 -19.92
CA VAL A 148 0.90 -3.16 -20.51
C VAL A 148 0.28 -1.81 -20.16
N LYS A 149 -1.03 -1.64 -20.36
CA LYS A 149 -1.73 -0.39 -20.06
C LYS A 149 -1.63 -0.02 -18.57
N ALA A 150 -1.77 -0.98 -17.66
CA ALA A 150 -1.63 -0.74 -16.23
C ALA A 150 -0.21 -0.27 -15.86
N LEU A 151 0.82 -0.86 -16.45
CA LEU A 151 2.22 -0.48 -16.22
C LEU A 151 2.56 0.89 -16.84
N GLU A 152 2.05 1.19 -18.03
CA GLU A 152 2.18 2.51 -18.66
C GLU A 152 1.54 3.59 -17.79
N LEU A 153 0.32 3.34 -17.30
CA LEU A 153 -0.39 4.25 -16.40
C LEU A 153 0.34 4.41 -15.06
N THR A 154 0.90 3.35 -14.51
CA THR A 154 1.74 3.41 -13.30
C THR A 154 2.93 4.34 -13.50
N ALA A 155 3.63 4.20 -14.64
CA ALA A 155 4.76 5.05 -14.97
C ALA A 155 4.35 6.51 -15.20
N GLU A 156 3.18 6.74 -15.82
CA GLU A 156 2.62 8.08 -16.03
C GLU A 156 2.28 8.77 -14.71
N VAL A 157 1.51 8.10 -13.83
CA VAL A 157 1.19 8.63 -12.49
C VAL A 157 2.46 8.94 -11.71
N SER A 158 3.46 8.06 -11.76
CA SER A 158 4.75 8.27 -11.10
C SER A 158 5.50 9.50 -11.62
N ARG A 159 5.51 9.73 -12.93
CA ARG A 159 6.12 10.93 -13.54
C ARG A 159 5.39 12.20 -13.14
N GLU A 160 4.06 12.21 -13.25
CA GLU A 160 3.24 13.39 -12.92
C GLU A 160 3.28 13.72 -11.43
N PHE A 161 3.32 12.70 -10.56
CA PHE A 161 3.52 12.87 -9.12
C PHE A 161 4.86 13.57 -8.83
N ARG A 162 5.97 13.05 -9.37
CA ARG A 162 7.29 13.69 -9.20
C ARG A 162 7.32 15.13 -9.74
N ARG A 163 6.73 15.37 -10.92
CA ARG A 163 6.65 16.71 -11.52
C ARG A 163 5.88 17.69 -10.65
N SER A 164 4.73 17.27 -10.12
CA SER A 164 3.84 18.11 -9.31
C SER A 164 4.45 18.47 -7.96
N HIS A 165 5.24 17.56 -7.38
CA HIS A 165 5.90 17.75 -6.08
C HIS A 165 7.39 18.13 -6.19
N LYS A 166 7.91 18.38 -7.41
CA LYS A 166 9.32 18.73 -7.69
C LYS A 166 10.33 17.72 -7.14
N LEU A 167 9.96 16.44 -7.16
CA LEU A 167 10.82 15.33 -6.77
C LEU A 167 11.75 14.94 -7.92
N THR A 168 12.98 14.54 -7.61
CA THR A 168 14.00 14.11 -8.59
C THR A 168 13.68 12.75 -9.21
#